data_AF-A0A917PTK3-F1
#
_entry.id   AF-A0A917PTK3-F1
#
_cell.length_a   1.000
_cell.length_b   1.000
_cell.length_c   1.000
_cell.angle_alpha   90.00
_cell.angle_beta   90.00
_cell.angle_gamma   90.00
#
_symmetry.space_group_name_H-M   'P 1'
#
loop_
_entity.id
_entity.type
_entity.pdbx_description
1 polymer ?
#
loop_
_entity_poly.entity_id
_entity_poly.type
_entity_poly.pdbx_seq_one_letter_code
_entity_poly.pdbx_strand_id
1 'polypeptide(L)' 'MQVPKPSDAARDLFASVMPDDPRVVVKPMFGNLGAFVNGSVFGGLFGERAGVRAVDEVAALPPKPTAPKSPRLGR' A
#
# COMPACT_ATOMS: atom_id res chain seq x y z
N MET A 1 6.27 12.15 4.33
CA MET A 1 4.85 11.83 4.07
C MET A 1 4.27 11.20 5.32
N GLN A 2 3.13 11.67 5.83
CA GLN A 2 2.44 11.05 6.96
C GLN A 2 1.47 10.01 6.41
N VAL A 3 1.81 8.74 6.56
CA VAL A 3 0.90 7.65 6.19
C VAL A 3 -0.12 7.51 7.33
N PRO A 4 -1.43 7.62 7.05
CA PRO A 4 -2.46 7.43 8.07
C PRO A 4 -2.36 6.04 8.71
N LYS A 5 -2.77 5.94 9.98
CA LYS A 5 -2.94 4.64 10.62
C LYS A 5 -4.09 3.89 9.92
N PRO A 6 -3.92 2.59 9.59
CA PRO A 6 -4.96 1.81 8.95
C PRO A 6 -6.03 1.42 9.96
N SER A 7 -7.29 1.35 9.51
CA SER A 7 -8.38 0.73 10.26
C SER A 7 -8.12 -0.76 10.50
N ASP A 8 -8.79 -1.34 11.49
CA ASP A 8 -8.69 -2.79 11.74
C ASP A 8 -9.26 -3.60 10.57
N ALA A 9 -10.36 -3.14 9.96
CA ALA A 9 -10.91 -3.74 8.75
C ALA A 9 -9.91 -3.74 7.58
N ALA A 10 -9.13 -2.66 7.40
CA ALA A 10 -8.10 -2.61 6.37
C ALA A 10 -6.93 -3.56 6.66
N ARG A 11 -6.59 -3.79 7.94
CA ARG A 11 -5.58 -4.78 8.34
C ARG A 11 -6.05 -6.20 8.05
N ASP A 12 -7.29 -6.52 8.40
CA ASP A 12 -7.88 -7.83 8.17
C ASP A 12 -8.02 -8.12 6.67
N LEU A 13 -8.47 -7.12 5.88
CA LEU A 13 -8.51 -7.23 4.44
C LEU A 13 -7.11 -7.44 3.86
N PHE A 14 -6.12 -6.66 4.30
CA PHE A 14 -4.75 -6.82 3.84
C PHE A 14 -4.18 -8.21 4.14
N ALA A 15 -4.44 -8.76 5.32
CA ALA A 15 -3.99 -10.11 5.68
C ALA A 15 -4.72 -11.20 4.88
N SER A 16 -6.04 -11.05 4.65
CA SER A 16 -6.84 -12.06 3.95
C SER A 16 -6.57 -12.18 2.45
N VAL A 17 -6.07 -11.12 1.80
CA VAL A 17 -5.69 -11.17 0.38
C VAL A 17 -4.26 -11.66 0.15
N MET A 18 -3.50 -11.92 1.21
CA MET A 18 -2.14 -12.44 1.06
C MET A 18 -2.17 -13.89 0.60
N PRO A 19 -1.22 -14.31 -0.26
CA PRO A 19 -1.09 -15.71 -0.63
C PRO A 19 -0.85 -16.58 0.60
N ASP A 20 -1.56 -17.70 0.69
CA ASP A 20 -1.32 -18.75 1.68
C ASP A 20 -0.08 -19.56 1.26
N ASP A 21 1.10 -18.96 1.46
CA ASP A 21 2.40 -19.54 1.15
C ASP A 21 3.34 -19.35 2.34
N PRO A 22 4.06 -20.38 2.81
CA PRO A 22 4.94 -20.29 3.99
C PRO A 22 6.10 -19.30 3.83
N ARG A 23 6.42 -18.90 2.61
CA ARG A 23 7.45 -17.89 2.32
C ARG A 23 6.92 -16.46 2.48
N VAL A 24 5.60 -16.29 2.52
CA VAL A 24 4.92 -15.01 2.71
C VAL A 24 4.78 -14.71 4.18
N VAL A 25 5.25 -13.54 4.60
CA VAL A 25 5.15 -13.07 5.99
C VAL A 25 4.56 -11.68 6.00
N VAL A 26 3.45 -11.51 6.73
CA VAL A 26 2.87 -10.20 7.05
C VAL A 26 3.33 -9.78 8.43
N LYS A 27 3.95 -8.61 8.54
CA LYS A 27 4.41 -8.08 9.84
C LYS A 27 4.29 -6.56 9.94
N PRO A 28 4.25 -6.01 11.17
CA PRO A 28 4.24 -4.56 11.36
C PRO A 28 5.48 -3.88 10.76
N MET A 29 5.27 -2.77 10.06
CA MET A 29 6.29 -1.89 9.51
C MET A 29 5.88 -0.43 9.69
N PHE A 30 6.64 0.32 10.51
CA PHE A 30 6.46 1.77 10.68
C PHE A 30 5.01 2.20 11.01
N GLY A 31 4.33 1.45 11.87
CA GLY A 31 2.92 1.73 12.27
C GLY A 31 1.86 1.21 11.29
N ASN A 32 2.26 0.52 10.23
CA ASN A 32 1.42 -0.16 9.24
C ASN A 32 1.77 -1.65 9.12
N LEU A 33 1.23 -2.34 8.11
CA LEU A 33 1.59 -3.72 7.75
C LEU A 33 2.43 -3.75 6.47
N GLY A 34 3.42 -4.63 6.44
CA GLY A 34 4.20 -4.97 5.25
C GLY A 34 4.12 -6.46 4.95
N ALA A 35 4.05 -6.81 3.68
CA ALA A 35 4.08 -8.17 3.17
C ALA A 35 5.45 -8.47 2.54
N PHE A 36 6.04 -9.58 2.96
CA PHE A 36 7.38 -10.01 2.59
C PHE A 36 7.34 -11.41 1.98
N VAL A 37 8.18 -11.64 0.97
CA VAL A 37 8.45 -12.96 0.41
C VAL A 37 9.95 -13.18 0.44
N ASN A 38 10.40 -14.29 1.04
CA ASN A 38 11.84 -14.58 1.21
C ASN A 38 12.63 -13.41 1.81
N GLY A 39 12.03 -12.68 2.76
CA GLY A 39 12.64 -11.50 3.39
C GLY A 39 12.61 -10.20 2.58
N SER A 40 12.12 -10.22 1.34
CA SER A 40 11.97 -9.04 0.48
C SER A 40 10.54 -8.50 0.51
N VAL A 41 10.37 -7.18 0.60
CA VAL A 41 9.04 -6.56 0.61
C VAL A 41 8.42 -6.59 -0.80
N PHE A 42 7.16 -7.01 -0.89
CA PHE A 42 6.40 -7.00 -2.14
C PHE A 42 5.03 -6.32 -2.02
N GLY A 43 4.55 -6.05 -0.79
CA GLY A 43 3.31 -5.33 -0.56
C GLY A 43 3.31 -4.55 0.75
N GLY A 44 2.44 -3.55 0.86
CA GLY A 44 2.31 -2.72 2.05
C GLY A 44 0.93 -2.09 2.18
N LEU A 45 0.52 -1.87 3.43
CA LEU A 45 -0.70 -1.16 3.78
C LEU A 45 -0.38 0.30 4.10
N PHE A 46 -1.14 1.23 3.52
CA PHE A 46 -0.95 2.67 3.63
C PHE A 46 -2.27 3.36 3.98
N GLY A 47 -2.64 3.37 5.27
CA GLY A 47 -3.99 3.73 5.69
C GLY A 47 -5.00 2.72 5.14
N GLU A 48 -6.03 3.19 4.44
CA GLU A 48 -7.07 2.33 3.85
C GLU A 48 -6.69 1.71 2.49
N ARG A 49 -5.42 1.83 2.07
CA ARG A 49 -4.98 1.40 0.72
C ARG A 49 -3.87 0.36 0.81
N ALA A 50 -4.06 -0.77 0.15
CA ALA A 50 -2.98 -1.71 -0.13
C ALA A 50 -2.21 -1.29 -1.40
N GLY A 51 -0.90 -1.44 -1.36
CA GLY A 51 -0.02 -1.27 -2.52
C GLY A 51 0.87 -2.50 -2.70
N VAL A 52 1.23 -2.78 -3.94
CA VAL A 52 2.18 -3.83 -4.31
C VAL A 52 3.37 -3.21 -5.03
N ARG A 53 4.53 -3.86 -4.92
CA ARG A 53 5.72 -3.45 -5.65
C ARG A 53 5.50 -3.75 -7.14
N ALA A 54 5.48 -2.71 -7.96
CA ALA A 54 5.50 -2.87 -9.41
C ALA A 54 6.89 -3.31 -9.86
N VAL A 55 6.93 -4.28 -10.76
CA VAL A 55 8.12 -4.60 -11.57
C VAL A 55 8.01 -3.83 -12.89
N ASP A 56 9.12 -3.61 -13.60
CA ASP A 56 9.25 -2.62 -14.69
C ASP A 56 8.13 -2.62 -15.74
N GLU A 57 7.53 -3.77 -16.03
CA GLU A 57 6.42 -3.90 -16.98
C GLU A 57 5.11 -3.20 -16.50
N VAL A 58 4.91 -3.07 -15.18
CA VAL A 58 3.74 -2.42 -14.56
C VAL A 58 4.03 -0.95 -14.19
N ALA A 59 5.31 -0.59 -14.00
CA ALA A 59 5.72 0.78 -13.72
C ALA A 59 5.51 1.74 -14.91
N ALA A 60 5.38 1.19 -16.12
CA ALA A 60 5.06 1.94 -17.34
C ALA A 60 3.60 2.42 -17.41
N LEU A 61 2.73 2.03 -16.46
CA LEU A 61 1.38 2.59 -16.39
C LEU A 61 1.47 4.08 -16.05
N PRO A 62 0.75 4.95 -16.80
CA PRO A 62 0.76 6.37 -16.52
C PRO A 62 0.27 6.63 -15.08
N PRO A 63 0.84 7.63 -14.38
CA PRO A 63 0.41 7.94 -13.03
C PRO A 63 -1.09 8.23 -13.00
N LYS A 64 -1.78 7.78 -11.95
CA LYS A 64 -3.21 8.06 -11.77
C LYS A 64 -3.43 9.57 -11.86
N PRO A 65 -4.47 10.05 -12.59
CA PRO A 65 -4.76 11.47 -12.67
C PRO A 65 -4.89 12.03 -11.25
N THR A 66 -4.02 12.97 -10.91
CA THR A 66 -4.16 13.69 -9.65
C THR A 66 -5.39 14.57 -9.78
N ALA A 67 -6.27 14.55 -8.77
CA ALA A 67 -7.43 15.42 -8.75
C ALA A 67 -6.97 16.87 -9.00
N PRO A 68 -7.64 17.64 -9.86
CA PRO A 68 -7.25 19.01 -10.15
C PRO A 68 -7.19 19.79 -8.84
N LYS A 69 -6.09 20.50 -8.61
CA LYS A 69 -5.97 21.39 -7.46
C LYS A 69 -7.09 22.42 -7.59
N SER A 70 -8.01 22.45 -6.64
CA SER A 70 -9.07 23.45 -6.58
C SER A 70 -8.44 24.84 -6.73
N PRO A 71 -8.99 25.73 -7.57
CA PRO A 71 -8.48 27.09 -7.68
C PRO A 71 -8.53 27.72 -6.28
N ARG A 72 -7.38 28.18 -5.78
CA ARG A 72 -7.39 29.07 -4.62
C ARG A 72 -8.06 30.35 -5.08
N LEU A 73 -9.31 30.55 -4.67
CA LEU A 73 -10.01 31.82 -4.82
C LEU A 73 -9.20 32.86 -4.03
N GLY A 74 -8.41 33.67 -4.75
CA GLY A 74 -7.68 34.78 -4.15
C GLY A 74 -8.66 35.78 -3.53
N ARG A 75 -8.36 36.20 -2.30
CA ARG A 75 -8.83 37.47 -1.76
C ARG A 75 -7.75 38.51 -1.99
#